data_AF-A0A0Q0BVK1-F1
#
_entry.id   AF-A0A0Q0BVK1-F1
#
_cell.length_a   1.000
_cell.length_b   1.000
_cell.length_c   1.000
_cell.angle_alpha   90.00
_cell.angle_beta   90.00
_cell.angle_gamma   90.00
#
_symmetry.space_group_name_H-M   'P 1'
#
loop_
_entity.id
_entity.type
_entity.pdbx_description
1 polymer ?
#
loop_
_entity_poly.entity_id
_entity_poly.type
_entity_poly.pdbx_seq_one_letter_code
_entity_poly.pdbx_strand_id
1 'polypeptide(L)' 'CLHPLRDWAYNRIALNRYRLFGRYDHCLLPSPENRQRFLDG' A
#
# COMPACT_ATOMS: atom_id res chain seq x y z
N CYS A 1 -12.70 -9.33 21.03
CA CYS A 1 -13.75 -9.05 20.03
C CYS A 1 -13.73 -7.59 19.55
N LEU A 2 -12.63 -7.17 18.89
CA LEU A 2 -12.51 -5.82 18.29
C LEU A 2 -12.22 -5.89 16.77
N HIS A 3 -12.40 -7.07 16.18
CA HIS A 3 -12.30 -7.25 14.74
C HIS A 3 -13.25 -6.31 13.97
N PRO A 4 -14.56 -6.22 14.28
CA PRO A 4 -15.47 -5.45 13.42
C PRO A 4 -15.11 -3.97 13.29
N LEU A 5 -14.50 -3.34 14.31
CA LEU A 5 -14.04 -1.96 14.24
C LEU A 5 -12.80 -1.80 13.35
N ARG A 6 -11.84 -2.73 13.47
CA ARG A 6 -10.65 -2.74 12.63
C ARG A 6 -11.02 -3.02 11.18
N ASP A 7 -11.88 -3.99 10.95
CA ASP A 7 -12.40 -4.32 9.62
C ASP A 7 -13.14 -3.14 9.02
N TRP A 8 -14.00 -2.45 9.80
CA TRP A 8 -14.66 -1.23 9.34
C TRP A 8 -13.65 -0.13 8.96
N ALA A 9 -12.69 0.18 9.83
CA ALA A 9 -11.70 1.22 9.58
C ALA A 9 -10.85 0.87 8.35
N TYR A 10 -10.40 -0.38 8.24
CA TYR A 10 -9.62 -0.86 7.11
C TYR A 10 -10.39 -0.75 5.80
N ASN A 11 -11.67 -1.16 5.78
CA ASN A 11 -12.53 -1.03 4.60
C ASN A 11 -12.71 0.43 4.16
N ARG A 12 -12.92 1.35 5.11
CA ARG A 12 -13.07 2.78 4.80
C ARG A 12 -11.80 3.37 4.19
N ILE A 13 -10.63 3.02 4.72
CA ILE A 13 -9.34 3.46 4.19
C ILE A 13 -9.09 2.82 2.82
N ALA A 14 -9.35 1.52 2.66
CA ALA A 14 -9.17 0.80 1.40
C ALA A 14 -10.00 1.41 0.26
N LEU A 15 -11.26 1.77 0.53
CA LEU A 15 -12.15 2.42 -0.44
C LEU A 15 -11.70 3.83 -0.83
N ASN A 16 -10.98 4.53 0.05
CA ASN A 16 -10.53 5.91 -0.18
C ASN A 16 -9.02 6.02 -0.43
N ARG A 17 -8.27 4.90 -0.49
CA ARG A 17 -6.80 4.91 -0.54
C ARG A 17 -6.22 5.80 -1.63
N TYR A 18 -6.83 5.78 -2.82
CA TYR A 18 -6.38 6.58 -3.95
C TYR A 18 -6.82 8.04 -3.89
N ARG A 19 -7.86 8.37 -3.10
CA ARG A 19 -8.25 9.75 -2.80
C ARG A 19 -7.38 10.35 -1.70
N LEU A 20 -6.98 9.54 -0.72
CA LEU A 20 -6.19 9.95 0.44
C LEU A 20 -4.69 10.07 0.10
N PHE A 21 -4.15 9.12 -0.65
CA PHE A 21 -2.71 9.02 -0.94
C PHE A 21 -2.37 9.28 -2.41
N GLY A 22 -3.38 9.50 -3.25
CA GLY A 22 -3.18 9.61 -4.69
C GLY A 22 -2.93 8.26 -5.37
N ARG A 23 -2.74 8.31 -6.69
CA ARG A 23 -2.25 7.18 -7.48
C ARG A 23 -0.86 7.53 -8.00
N TYR A 24 0.02 6.55 -8.02
CA TYR A 24 1.26 6.66 -8.78
C TYR A 24 0.93 6.35 -10.24
N ASP A 25 1.19 7.29 -11.13
CA ASP A 25 0.98 7.13 -12.57
C ASP A 25 2.05 6.22 -13.21
N HIS A 26 3.19 6.09 -12.53
CA HIS A 26 4.35 5.34 -13.02
C HIS A 26 4.80 4.28 -12.03
N CYS A 27 5.34 3.18 -12.58
CA CYS A 27 5.99 2.15 -11.80
C CYS A 27 7.25 2.71 -11.15
N LEU A 28 7.32 2.65 -9.81
CA LEU A 28 8.50 3.02 -9.05
C LEU A 28 9.55 1.91 -9.23
N LEU A 29 10.58 2.16 -10.03
CA LEU A 29 11.72 1.26 -10.14
C LEU A 29 12.58 1.40 -8.88
N PRO A 30 12.93 0.30 -8.19
CA PRO A 30 13.75 0.40 -6.99
C PRO A 30 15.13 0.97 -7.31
N SER A 31 15.56 1.94 -6.51
CA SER A 31 16.93 2.44 -6.49
C SER A 31 17.92 1.27 -6.33
N PRO A 32 19.14 1.36 -6.88
CA PRO A 32 20.15 0.29 -6.82
C PRO A 32 20.38 -0.22 -5.38
N GLU A 33 20.34 0.68 -4.39
CA GLU A 33 20.50 0.35 -2.97
C GLU A 33 19.36 -0.52 -2.41
N ASN A 34 18.15 -0.37 -2.95
CA ASN A 34 16.98 -1.11 -2.52
C ASN A 34 16.82 -2.45 -3.24
N ARG A 35 17.49 -2.68 -4.38
CA ARG A 35 17.37 -3.92 -5.16
C ARG A 35 17.70 -5.17 -4.35
N GLN A 36 18.68 -5.09 -3.45
CA GLN A 36 19.07 -6.20 -2.56
C GLN A 36 17.95 -6.68 -1.61
N ARG A 37 16.91 -5.87 -1.41
CA ARG A 37 15.75 -6.21 -0.56
C ARG A 37 14.64 -6.89 -1.34
N PHE A 38 14.71 -6.86 -2.67
CA PHE A 38 13.79 -7.58 -3.54
C PHE A 38 14.36 -8.97 -3.78
N LEU A 39 13.50 -9.98 -3.68
CA LEU A 39 13.85 -11.34 -4.07
C LEU A 39 13.92 -11.35 -5.60
N ASP A 40 15.13 -11.45 -6.14
CA ASP A 40 15.36 -11.75 -7.56
C ASP A 40 14.97 -13.22 -7.75
N GLY A 41 13.93 -13.44 -8.57
CA GLY A 41 13.36 -14.77 -8.82
C GLY A 41 13.93 -15.41 -10.07
#